data_AF-A0A8T2LD58-F1
#
_entry.id   AF-A0A8T2LD58-F1
#
_cell.length_a   1.000
_cell.length_b   1.000
_cell.length_c   1.000
_cell.angle_alpha   90.00
_cell.angle_beta   90.00
_cell.angle_gamma   90.00
#
_symmetry.space_group_name_H-M   'P 1'
#
loop_
_entity.id
_entity.type
_entity.pdbx_description
1 polymer ?
#
loop_
_entity_poly.entity_id
_entity_poly.type
_entity_poly.pdbx_seq_one_letter_code
_entity_poly.pdbx_strand_id
1 'polypeptide(L)'
;METRCVFCTEHPSLEKPTLITDHARIVGLGGIVDNVSTFFRTCPQCHMVYRYQEWQAGLHNFNDHTVRTLELCIFLRHNLQNHVSVSRAINSLEGLREVKYPSRDTVLHAYCQFEAMTSHDYVYSCINCGYYPPVVMMDLHKKGVFSMAVSDIKDPPEQFKGEHNIEEFWDSVNLEMIARGFVQSRAKNPLAVYPSFDRWAPWIGGHTRKSDIVLNTEYQKLSSAKATAESELVMVTEERLVDELRKQKVGIVRKLCKACNIDSKGSRDDLILRLRNEMKNRHSYDKVFQKIWGASGGWAVIACPHGIVYSLKFNLRAESPRDFADLLMSWKHLPNVSVYDFARGLTTHTNLWFPDVMPFQPNEGRLAECTPDNITAAQKGKLEVSLSWLLEKKVNPDPESHPTTGSSCHFALHDKFHESNTKDQRDVLRRINHVPELQGWLNSQVVEQLFGVMKKNNYFLNNMAPSTHVFMMRNIIHHRNIGTNQQLLDQQLHKGLKFHHMHTIALNEVGQAVLSEYKKYLFIIHWMK
;
A
#
# COMPACT_ATOMS: atom_id res chain seq x y z
N MET A 1 -7.45 -29.17 20.51
CA MET A 1 -8.10 -28.35 21.57
C MET A 1 -7.28 -28.44 22.82
N GLU A 2 -6.83 -27.28 23.29
CA GLU A 2 -5.97 -27.11 24.45
C GLU A 2 -6.59 -27.79 25.67
N THR A 3 -5.75 -28.45 26.46
CA THR A 3 -6.13 -29.11 27.71
C THR A 3 -5.59 -28.37 28.94
N ARG A 4 -4.69 -27.41 28.73
CA ARG A 4 -4.03 -26.61 29.77
C ARG A 4 -4.06 -25.14 29.39
N CYS A 5 -4.17 -24.26 30.37
CA CYS A 5 -4.09 -22.83 30.16
C CYS A 5 -2.65 -22.41 29.81
N VAL A 6 -2.48 -21.61 28.77
CA VAL A 6 -1.17 -21.05 28.34
C VAL A 6 -0.86 -19.67 28.93
N PHE A 7 -1.84 -19.04 29.59
CA PHE A 7 -1.69 -17.70 30.17
C PHE A 7 -1.35 -17.73 31.66
N CYS A 8 -1.74 -18.78 32.38
CA CYS A 8 -1.40 -18.96 33.78
C CYS A 8 -0.04 -19.64 33.89
N THR A 9 0.84 -19.11 34.74
CA THR A 9 2.21 -19.62 34.95
C THR A 9 2.26 -21.12 35.28
N GLU A 10 1.29 -21.61 36.05
CA GLU A 10 1.20 -23.02 36.47
C GLU A 10 0.62 -23.96 35.40
N HIS A 11 0.11 -23.38 34.30
CA HIS A 11 -0.57 -24.09 33.23
C HIS A 11 -1.63 -25.08 33.76
N PRO A 12 -2.61 -24.62 34.58
CA PRO A 12 -3.64 -25.48 35.14
C PRO A 12 -4.42 -26.19 34.03
N SER A 13 -4.94 -27.38 34.35
CA SER A 13 -5.87 -28.07 33.46
C SER A 13 -7.13 -27.22 33.25
N LEU A 14 -7.58 -27.14 32.00
CA LEU A 14 -8.83 -26.48 31.68
C LEU A 14 -10.03 -27.30 32.17
N GLU A 15 -11.13 -26.61 32.45
CA GLU A 15 -12.39 -27.24 32.82
C GLU A 15 -12.90 -28.21 31.75
N LYS A 16 -13.88 -29.04 32.12
CA LYS A 16 -14.56 -29.93 31.19
C LYS A 16 -15.19 -29.11 30.05
N PRO A 17 -15.18 -29.63 28.81
CA PRO A 17 -15.72 -28.91 27.66
C PRO A 17 -17.21 -28.64 27.84
N THR A 18 -17.61 -27.40 27.57
CA THR A 18 -19.01 -26.93 27.56
C THR A 18 -19.47 -26.80 26.12
N LEU A 19 -20.63 -27.39 25.80
CA LEU A 19 -21.23 -27.30 24.48
C LEU A 19 -21.63 -25.85 24.16
N ILE A 20 -21.22 -25.36 23.00
CA ILE A 20 -21.66 -24.06 22.45
C ILE A 20 -22.91 -24.26 21.62
N THR A 21 -22.81 -25.17 20.65
CA THR A 21 -23.88 -25.52 19.72
C THR A 21 -23.60 -26.89 19.13
N ASP A 22 -24.66 -27.62 18.78
CA ASP A 22 -24.67 -28.85 18.00
C ASP A 22 -25.11 -28.63 16.54
N HIS A 23 -25.34 -27.37 16.16
CA HIS A 23 -25.80 -26.94 14.84
C HIS A 23 -24.74 -26.15 14.07
N ALA A 24 -23.46 -26.29 14.42
CA ALA A 24 -22.39 -25.67 13.65
C ALA A 24 -22.27 -26.33 12.28
N ARG A 25 -21.67 -25.59 11.35
CA ARG A 25 -21.44 -26.04 9.96
C ARG A 25 -19.97 -25.96 9.62
N ILE A 26 -19.42 -27.01 9.03
CA ILE A 26 -18.11 -26.99 8.39
C ILE A 26 -18.30 -26.73 6.90
N VAL A 27 -17.68 -25.66 6.40
CA VAL A 27 -17.81 -25.19 5.02
C VAL A 27 -16.49 -25.40 4.29
N GLY A 28 -16.48 -26.25 3.28
CA GLY A 28 -15.29 -26.60 2.51
C GLY A 28 -15.52 -26.55 0.99
N LEU A 29 -14.49 -26.88 0.21
CA LEU A 29 -14.62 -26.97 -1.26
C LEU A 29 -15.51 -28.14 -1.70
N GLY A 30 -15.59 -29.19 -0.89
CA GLY A 30 -16.41 -30.37 -1.13
C GLY A 30 -17.91 -30.17 -0.85
N GLY A 31 -18.30 -29.07 -0.20
CA GLY A 31 -19.67 -28.85 0.27
C GLY A 31 -19.71 -28.43 1.73
N ILE A 32 -20.83 -28.75 2.40
CA ILE A 32 -21.11 -28.34 3.78
C ILE A 32 -21.40 -29.59 4.61
N VAL A 33 -20.81 -29.64 5.80
CA VAL A 33 -21.15 -30.64 6.82
C VAL A 33 -21.94 -29.92 7.92
N ASP A 34 -23.20 -30.29 8.08
CA ASP A 34 -24.11 -29.72 9.08
C ASP A 34 -24.09 -30.53 10.40
N ASN A 35 -24.74 -29.96 11.43
CA ASN A 35 -24.94 -30.57 12.75
C ASN A 35 -23.62 -30.97 13.46
N VAL A 36 -22.62 -30.10 13.36
CA VAL A 36 -21.34 -30.27 14.05
C VAL A 36 -21.44 -29.66 15.44
N SER A 37 -20.98 -30.41 16.45
CA SER A 37 -20.88 -29.91 17.82
C SER A 37 -19.58 -29.13 18.03
N THR A 38 -19.70 -27.90 18.53
CA THR A 38 -18.58 -27.08 18.96
C THR A 38 -18.64 -26.84 20.47
N PHE A 39 -17.45 -26.74 21.07
CA PHE A 39 -17.28 -26.65 22.50
C PHE A 39 -16.27 -25.55 22.84
N PHE A 40 -16.37 -24.98 24.03
CA PHE A 40 -15.28 -24.23 24.65
C PHE A 40 -14.85 -24.89 25.96
N ARG A 41 -13.67 -24.50 26.43
CA ARG A 41 -13.20 -24.79 27.79
C ARG A 41 -12.82 -23.49 28.47
N THR A 42 -12.88 -23.47 29.80
CA THR A 42 -12.51 -22.28 30.59
C THR A 42 -11.34 -22.62 31.51
N CYS A 43 -10.43 -21.67 31.70
CA CYS A 43 -9.41 -21.78 32.74
C CYS A 43 -10.04 -21.48 34.11
N PRO A 44 -9.93 -22.38 35.11
CA PRO A 44 -10.52 -22.15 36.42
C PRO A 44 -9.82 -21.01 37.21
N GLN A 45 -8.58 -20.65 36.84
CA GLN A 45 -7.81 -19.60 37.52
C GLN A 45 -8.04 -18.21 36.92
N CYS A 46 -7.84 -18.05 35.61
CA CYS A 46 -7.93 -16.73 34.95
C CYS A 46 -9.21 -16.51 34.14
N HIS A 47 -10.11 -17.50 34.11
CA HIS A 47 -11.37 -17.47 33.37
C HIS A 47 -11.23 -17.28 31.84
N MET A 48 -10.02 -17.48 31.30
CA MET A 48 -9.81 -17.44 29.85
C MET A 48 -10.60 -18.55 29.16
N VAL A 49 -11.29 -18.19 28.08
CA VAL A 49 -12.10 -19.10 27.27
C VAL A 49 -11.29 -19.59 26.07
N TYR A 50 -11.20 -20.90 25.93
CA TYR A 50 -10.53 -21.60 24.84
C TYR A 50 -11.58 -22.17 23.88
N ARG A 51 -11.66 -21.59 22.68
CA ARG A 51 -12.50 -22.07 21.58
C ARG A 51 -11.71 -23.05 20.71
N TYR A 52 -12.40 -23.92 19.98
CA TYR A 52 -11.73 -24.81 19.02
C TYR A 52 -11.04 -24.00 17.92
N GLN A 53 -9.73 -24.10 17.78
CA GLN A 53 -8.96 -23.53 16.67
C GLN A 53 -7.76 -24.43 16.36
N GLU A 54 -7.96 -25.48 15.56
CA GLU A 54 -6.94 -26.48 15.25
C GLU A 54 -6.56 -26.44 13.77
N TRP A 55 -5.50 -25.70 13.43
CA TRP A 55 -5.02 -25.56 12.06
C TRP A 55 -4.49 -26.88 11.50
N GLN A 56 -3.96 -27.76 12.35
CA GLN A 56 -3.45 -29.08 11.95
C GLN A 56 -4.56 -30.00 11.43
N ALA A 57 -5.79 -29.83 11.91
CA ALA A 57 -6.96 -30.55 11.42
C ALA A 57 -7.47 -30.00 10.08
N GLY A 58 -6.79 -29.00 9.49
CA GLY A 58 -7.22 -28.37 8.25
C GLY A 58 -8.47 -27.51 8.43
N LEU A 59 -8.76 -27.04 9.65
CA LEU A 59 -9.95 -26.25 9.97
C LEU A 59 -9.61 -24.88 10.55
N HIS A 60 -10.46 -23.89 10.23
CA HIS A 60 -10.44 -22.54 10.78
C HIS A 60 -11.82 -22.20 11.33
N ASN A 61 -11.92 -21.95 12.63
CA ASN A 61 -13.17 -21.65 13.28
C ASN A 61 -13.43 -20.14 13.28
N PHE A 62 -14.46 -19.70 12.55
CA PHE A 62 -14.80 -18.29 12.49
C PHE A 62 -15.52 -17.81 13.75
N ASN A 63 -16.64 -18.43 14.08
CA ASN A 63 -17.57 -17.96 15.11
C ASN A 63 -18.29 -19.08 15.87
N ASP A 64 -17.71 -20.29 15.93
CA ASP A 64 -18.24 -21.52 16.54
C ASP A 64 -19.47 -22.12 15.85
N HIS A 65 -20.18 -21.34 15.04
CA HIS A 65 -21.30 -21.80 14.22
C HIS A 65 -20.89 -22.05 12.76
N THR A 66 -19.84 -21.37 12.29
CA THR A 66 -19.28 -21.50 10.95
C THR A 66 -17.80 -21.81 11.09
N VAL A 67 -17.43 -23.05 10.77
CA VAL A 67 -16.05 -23.52 10.67
C VAL A 67 -15.75 -23.71 9.19
N ARG A 68 -14.52 -23.44 8.75
CA ARG A 68 -14.13 -23.61 7.34
C ARG A 68 -12.93 -24.50 7.20
N THR A 69 -12.83 -25.16 6.05
CA THR A 69 -11.57 -25.83 5.70
C THR A 69 -10.51 -24.79 5.33
N LEU A 70 -9.26 -25.05 5.73
CA LEU A 70 -8.11 -24.23 5.29
C LEU A 70 -7.97 -24.29 3.77
N GLU A 71 -8.31 -25.43 3.17
CA GLU A 71 -8.34 -25.60 1.71
C GLU A 71 -9.26 -24.57 1.03
N LEU A 72 -10.48 -24.35 1.54
CA LEU A 72 -11.39 -23.31 1.03
C LEU A 72 -10.77 -21.92 1.21
N CYS A 73 -10.12 -21.66 2.35
CA CYS A 73 -9.47 -20.36 2.59
C CYS A 73 -8.34 -20.09 1.59
N ILE A 74 -7.51 -21.11 1.33
CA ILE A 74 -6.42 -21.06 0.35
C ILE A 74 -6.99 -20.90 -1.07
N PHE A 75 -8.05 -21.62 -1.43
CA PHE A 75 -8.73 -21.44 -2.71
C PHE A 75 -9.24 -20.01 -2.90
N LEU A 76 -9.86 -19.42 -1.88
CA LEU A 76 -10.32 -18.03 -1.93
C LEU A 76 -9.15 -17.05 -2.10
N ARG A 77 -8.03 -17.27 -1.42
CA ARG A 77 -6.79 -16.49 -1.62
C ARG A 77 -6.34 -16.53 -3.08
N HIS A 78 -6.27 -17.71 -3.69
CA HIS A 78 -5.89 -17.85 -5.11
C HIS A 78 -6.87 -17.13 -6.05
N ASN A 79 -8.18 -17.21 -5.77
CA ASN A 79 -9.19 -16.50 -6.56
C ASN A 79 -9.00 -14.98 -6.48
N LEU A 80 -8.70 -14.44 -5.30
CA LEU A 80 -8.43 -13.01 -5.10
C LEU A 80 -7.17 -12.56 -5.85
N GLN A 81 -6.11 -13.38 -5.87
CA GLN A 81 -4.92 -13.11 -6.70
C GLN A 81 -5.25 -13.10 -8.20
N ASN A 82 -6.27 -13.85 -8.62
CA ASN A 82 -6.78 -13.89 -9.98
C ASN A 82 -7.96 -12.92 -10.24
N HIS A 83 -8.16 -11.92 -9.37
CA HIS A 83 -9.19 -10.88 -9.49
C HIS A 83 -10.65 -11.38 -9.43
N VAL A 84 -10.86 -12.55 -8.83
CA VAL A 84 -12.18 -13.14 -8.56
C VAL A 84 -12.55 -12.87 -7.11
N SER A 85 -13.68 -12.17 -6.89
CA SER A 85 -14.17 -11.88 -5.55
C SER A 85 -14.62 -13.15 -4.83
N VAL A 86 -14.56 -13.13 -3.50
CA VAL A 86 -15.07 -14.23 -2.65
C VAL A 86 -16.50 -14.60 -3.04
N SER A 87 -17.37 -13.59 -3.24
CA SER A 87 -18.76 -13.83 -3.64
C SER A 87 -18.88 -14.58 -4.97
N ARG A 88 -18.06 -14.23 -5.98
CA ARG A 88 -18.09 -14.94 -7.28
C ARG A 88 -17.57 -16.36 -7.15
N ALA A 89 -16.47 -16.55 -6.43
CA ALA A 89 -15.91 -17.89 -6.19
C ALA A 89 -16.92 -18.80 -5.46
N ILE A 90 -17.62 -18.28 -4.45
CA ILE A 90 -18.67 -19.02 -3.75
C ILE A 90 -19.89 -19.29 -4.64
N ASN A 91 -20.33 -18.33 -5.46
CA ASN A 91 -21.43 -18.59 -6.40
C ASN A 91 -21.11 -19.73 -7.36
N SER A 92 -19.87 -19.81 -7.86
CA SER A 92 -19.42 -20.93 -8.69
C SER A 92 -19.43 -22.26 -7.93
N LEU A 93 -18.98 -22.27 -6.67
CA LEU A 93 -19.02 -23.48 -5.83
C LEU A 93 -20.45 -23.91 -5.48
N GLU A 94 -21.35 -22.99 -5.17
CA GLU A 94 -22.77 -23.28 -4.94
C GLU A 94 -23.41 -23.92 -6.17
N GLY A 95 -23.15 -23.38 -7.37
CA GLY A 95 -23.67 -23.95 -8.62
C GLY A 95 -23.11 -25.34 -8.92
N LEU A 96 -21.81 -25.56 -8.67
CA LEU A 96 -21.17 -26.86 -8.90
C LEU A 96 -21.61 -27.94 -7.90
N ARG A 97 -21.82 -27.56 -6.64
CA ARG A 97 -22.14 -28.48 -5.55
C ARG A 97 -23.64 -28.63 -5.31
N GLU A 98 -24.45 -27.79 -5.92
CA GLU A 98 -25.91 -27.73 -5.71
C GLU A 98 -26.31 -27.58 -4.23
N VAL A 99 -25.44 -26.94 -3.44
CA VAL A 99 -25.69 -26.63 -2.01
C VAL A 99 -25.59 -25.14 -1.76
N LYS A 100 -26.36 -24.65 -0.78
CA LYS A 100 -26.38 -23.25 -0.39
C LYS A 100 -25.33 -22.97 0.67
N TYR A 101 -24.29 -22.23 0.32
CA TYR A 101 -23.24 -21.81 1.24
C TYR A 101 -23.75 -20.68 2.16
N PRO A 102 -23.04 -20.38 3.26
CA PRO A 102 -23.35 -19.22 4.09
C PRO A 102 -23.40 -17.92 3.29
N SER A 103 -23.92 -16.86 3.91
CA SER A 103 -23.96 -15.55 3.27
C SER A 103 -22.57 -15.11 2.83
N ARG A 104 -22.51 -14.36 1.73
CA ARG A 104 -21.24 -13.94 1.10
C ARG A 104 -20.41 -13.10 2.06
N ASP A 105 -21.07 -12.29 2.89
CA ASP A 105 -20.45 -11.53 3.97
C ASP A 105 -19.86 -12.43 5.06
N THR A 106 -20.56 -13.50 5.46
CA THR A 106 -20.02 -14.46 6.44
C THR A 106 -18.77 -15.13 5.89
N VAL A 107 -18.78 -15.57 4.63
CA VAL A 107 -17.61 -16.22 4.02
C VAL A 107 -16.45 -15.23 3.86
N LEU A 108 -16.73 -13.98 3.45
CA LEU A 108 -15.73 -12.93 3.34
C LEU A 108 -15.13 -12.57 4.70
N HIS A 109 -15.95 -12.35 5.73
CA HIS A 109 -15.47 -12.01 7.07
C HIS A 109 -14.65 -13.13 7.68
N ALA A 110 -15.09 -14.37 7.52
CA ALA A 110 -14.29 -15.52 7.90
C ALA A 110 -12.95 -15.49 7.15
N TYR A 111 -12.94 -15.21 5.84
CA TYR A 111 -11.71 -15.17 5.03
C TYR A 111 -10.76 -14.09 5.56
N CYS A 112 -11.26 -12.89 5.84
CA CYS A 112 -10.47 -11.82 6.43
C CYS A 112 -9.92 -12.21 7.81
N GLN A 113 -10.70 -12.87 8.67
CA GLN A 113 -10.21 -13.37 9.95
C GLN A 113 -9.09 -14.40 9.77
N PHE A 114 -9.25 -15.36 8.86
CA PHE A 114 -8.20 -16.34 8.54
C PHE A 114 -6.90 -15.65 8.11
N GLU A 115 -6.97 -14.67 7.20
CA GLU A 115 -5.79 -13.93 6.77
C GLU A 115 -5.19 -13.08 7.90
N ALA A 116 -6.01 -12.50 8.79
CA ALA A 116 -5.55 -11.70 9.92
C ALA A 116 -4.89 -12.55 11.02
N MET A 117 -5.28 -13.81 11.16
CA MET A 117 -4.65 -14.79 12.05
C MET A 117 -3.46 -15.52 11.41
N THR A 118 -3.22 -15.33 10.11
CA THR A 118 -2.06 -15.89 9.43
C THR A 118 -0.86 -14.99 9.67
N SER A 119 0.28 -15.58 10.07
CA SER A 119 1.52 -14.86 10.34
C SER A 119 2.22 -14.43 9.03
N HIS A 120 1.62 -13.48 8.31
CA HIS A 120 2.25 -12.84 7.15
C HIS A 120 3.36 -11.90 7.61
N ASP A 121 4.52 -11.96 6.97
CA ASP A 121 5.68 -11.13 7.31
C ASP A 121 5.56 -9.68 6.83
N TYR A 122 4.71 -9.44 5.83
CA TYR A 122 4.53 -8.18 5.13
C TYR A 122 5.84 -7.41 4.83
N VAL A 123 6.91 -8.13 4.47
CA VAL A 123 8.28 -7.58 4.36
C VAL A 123 8.40 -6.46 3.32
N TYR A 124 7.71 -6.60 2.18
CA TYR A 124 7.67 -5.58 1.10
C TYR A 124 9.07 -5.17 0.61
N SER A 125 9.94 -6.15 0.38
CA SER A 125 11.28 -5.97 -0.20
C SER A 125 11.43 -6.75 -1.49
N CYS A 126 12.30 -6.29 -2.38
CA CYS A 126 12.62 -6.99 -3.62
C CYS A 126 13.88 -7.81 -3.44
N ILE A 127 13.88 -9.05 -3.94
CA ILE A 127 15.09 -9.89 -3.90
C ILE A 127 16.27 -9.29 -4.68
N ASN A 128 16.04 -8.41 -5.65
CA ASN A 128 17.09 -7.80 -6.46
C ASN A 128 17.56 -6.45 -5.88
N CYS A 129 16.63 -5.64 -5.38
CA CYS A 129 16.95 -4.31 -4.85
C CYS A 129 17.25 -4.32 -3.34
N GLY A 130 16.85 -5.38 -2.64
CA GLY A 130 16.95 -5.46 -1.19
C GLY A 130 15.89 -4.65 -0.47
N TYR A 131 16.22 -4.17 0.72
CA TYR A 131 15.37 -3.31 1.54
C TYR A 131 15.38 -1.85 1.08
N TYR A 132 16.43 -1.43 0.38
CA TYR A 132 16.68 -0.03 0.03
C TYR A 132 16.84 0.10 -1.49
N PRO A 133 15.74 0.22 -2.26
CA PRO A 133 15.80 0.35 -3.70
C PRO A 133 16.34 1.75 -4.08
N PRO A 134 17.45 1.86 -4.83
CA PRO A 134 18.02 3.15 -5.19
C PRO A 134 17.20 3.90 -6.25
N VAL A 135 16.39 3.18 -7.02
CA VAL A 135 15.49 3.72 -8.03
C VAL A 135 14.08 3.25 -7.72
N VAL A 136 13.12 4.17 -7.72
CA VAL A 136 11.70 3.87 -7.49
C VAL A 136 10.81 4.63 -8.46
N MET A 137 9.63 4.06 -8.74
CA MET A 137 8.55 4.74 -9.43
C MET A 137 7.37 4.89 -8.47
N MET A 138 6.75 6.06 -8.58
CA MET A 138 5.68 6.50 -7.70
C MET A 138 4.52 6.94 -8.57
N ASP A 139 3.33 6.44 -8.25
CA ASP A 139 2.10 6.90 -8.89
C ASP A 139 0.90 6.58 -7.99
N LEU A 140 -0.23 7.19 -8.32
CA LEU A 140 -1.51 7.10 -7.62
C LEU A 140 -2.58 6.51 -8.51
N HIS A 141 -3.18 5.42 -8.04
CA HIS A 141 -4.38 4.90 -8.66
C HIS A 141 -5.61 5.62 -8.09
N LYS A 142 -6.15 6.58 -8.86
CA LYS A 142 -7.34 7.40 -8.51
C LYS A 142 -8.65 6.62 -8.34
N LYS A 143 -8.74 5.41 -8.94
CA LYS A 143 -9.88 4.50 -8.79
C LYS A 143 -9.55 3.50 -7.66
N GLY A 144 -10.39 2.55 -7.28
CA GLY A 144 -10.01 1.68 -6.13
C GLY A 144 -10.19 2.38 -4.78
N VAL A 145 -11.29 3.13 -4.66
CA VAL A 145 -11.60 4.02 -3.54
C VAL A 145 -12.67 3.36 -2.69
N PHE A 146 -12.50 3.36 -1.36
CA PHE A 146 -13.60 3.02 -0.48
C PHE A 146 -14.57 4.21 -0.41
N SER A 147 -15.87 3.91 -0.37
CA SER A 147 -16.89 4.95 -0.30
C SER A 147 -16.95 5.52 1.12
N MET A 148 -16.69 6.82 1.25
CA MET A 148 -16.89 7.59 2.49
C MET A 148 -17.12 9.06 2.14
N ALA A 149 -18.02 9.74 2.84
CA ALA A 149 -18.16 11.18 2.73
C ALA A 149 -17.09 11.87 3.59
N VAL A 150 -16.35 12.82 3.02
CA VAL A 150 -15.29 13.57 3.75
C VAL A 150 -15.85 14.37 4.93
N SER A 151 -17.16 14.69 4.93
CA SER A 151 -17.87 15.30 6.08
C SER A 151 -17.86 14.45 7.35
N ASP A 152 -17.53 13.16 7.23
CA ASP A 152 -17.64 12.20 8.33
C ASP A 152 -16.29 12.00 9.06
N ILE A 153 -15.20 12.64 8.58
CA ILE A 153 -13.87 12.56 9.19
C ILE A 153 -13.71 13.71 10.18
N LYS A 154 -13.41 13.39 11.43
CA LYS A 154 -13.14 14.40 12.47
C LYS A 154 -11.80 15.08 12.22
N ASP A 155 -11.72 16.36 12.57
CA ASP A 155 -10.45 17.08 12.64
C ASP A 155 -9.52 16.43 13.68
N PRO A 156 -8.20 16.41 13.42
CA PRO A 156 -7.24 15.85 14.38
C PRO A 156 -7.09 16.76 15.61
N PRO A 157 -6.50 16.24 16.71
CA PRO A 157 -6.14 17.05 17.87
C PRO A 157 -5.26 18.25 17.52
N GLU A 158 -5.37 19.37 18.25
CA GLU A 158 -4.70 20.65 17.92
C GLU A 158 -3.17 20.56 17.81
N GLN A 159 -2.54 19.63 18.50
CA GLN A 159 -1.07 19.45 18.51
C GLN A 159 -0.61 18.25 17.66
N PHE A 160 -1.49 17.68 16.84
CA PHE A 160 -1.16 16.55 16.01
C PHE A 160 -0.14 16.93 14.94
N LYS A 161 0.93 16.15 14.82
CA LYS A 161 2.04 16.38 13.88
C LYS A 161 1.95 15.56 12.59
N GLY A 162 0.94 14.69 12.47
CA GLY A 162 0.87 13.73 11.37
C GLY A 162 1.76 12.52 11.56
N GLU A 163 2.19 12.23 12.78
CA GLU A 163 2.94 11.03 13.13
C GLU A 163 1.98 9.90 13.50
N HIS A 164 2.21 8.71 12.95
CA HIS A 164 1.36 7.53 13.18
C HIS A 164 2.23 6.34 13.55
N ASN A 165 1.80 5.56 14.55
CA ASN A 165 2.36 4.24 14.77
C ASN A 165 1.78 3.26 13.73
N ILE A 166 2.62 2.82 12.80
CA ILE A 166 2.23 1.93 11.71
C ILE A 166 1.79 0.56 12.24
N GLU A 167 2.52 -0.03 13.19
CA GLU A 167 2.20 -1.35 13.74
C GLU A 167 0.88 -1.30 14.50
N GLU A 168 0.70 -0.31 15.38
CA GLU A 168 -0.54 -0.14 16.14
C GLU A 168 -1.77 0.00 15.23
N PHE A 169 -1.66 0.80 14.17
CA PHE A 169 -2.75 0.98 13.21
C PHE A 169 -3.11 -0.34 12.51
N TRP A 170 -2.11 -1.03 11.96
CA TRP A 170 -2.35 -2.23 11.19
C TRP A 170 -2.73 -3.44 12.06
N ASP A 171 -2.26 -3.50 13.30
CA ASP A 171 -2.72 -4.43 14.32
C ASP A 171 -4.17 -4.15 14.70
N SER A 172 -4.57 -2.89 14.83
CA SER A 172 -5.97 -2.52 15.04
C SER A 172 -6.86 -3.00 13.88
N VAL A 173 -6.38 -2.88 12.63
CA VAL A 173 -7.09 -3.39 11.45
C VAL A 173 -7.20 -4.93 11.49
N ASN A 174 -6.12 -5.64 11.83
CA ASN A 174 -6.12 -7.09 12.00
C ASN A 174 -7.10 -7.53 13.11
N LEU A 175 -7.05 -6.87 14.26
CA LEU A 175 -7.94 -7.10 15.40
C LEU A 175 -9.41 -6.85 15.04
N GLU A 176 -9.72 -5.83 14.23
CA GLU A 176 -11.08 -5.64 13.72
C GLU A 176 -11.54 -6.88 12.93
N MET A 177 -10.70 -7.40 12.02
CA MET A 177 -11.05 -8.58 11.22
C MET A 177 -11.26 -9.81 12.11
N ILE A 178 -10.43 -9.97 13.14
CA ILE A 178 -10.53 -11.07 14.11
C ILE A 178 -11.83 -10.97 14.92
N ALA A 179 -12.12 -9.78 15.45
CA ALA A 179 -13.28 -9.54 16.32
C ALA A 179 -14.62 -9.83 15.64
N ARG A 180 -14.71 -9.78 14.30
CA ARG A 180 -15.93 -10.10 13.55
C ARG A 180 -16.45 -11.52 13.79
N GLY A 181 -15.59 -12.45 14.20
CA GLY A 181 -16.00 -13.80 14.60
C GLY A 181 -16.62 -13.87 16.01
N PHE A 182 -16.61 -12.77 16.76
CA PHE A 182 -17.06 -12.69 18.16
C PHE A 182 -18.19 -11.67 18.37
N VAL A 183 -18.55 -10.89 17.34
CA VAL A 183 -19.59 -9.86 17.43
C VAL A 183 -20.67 -10.04 16.35
N GLN A 184 -21.89 -9.61 16.66
CA GLN A 184 -23.04 -9.77 15.75
C GLN A 184 -22.96 -8.88 14.50
N SER A 185 -22.33 -7.72 14.59
CA SER A 185 -22.20 -6.80 13.46
C SER A 185 -21.03 -5.83 13.65
N ARG A 186 -20.56 -5.22 12.55
CA ARG A 186 -19.49 -4.21 12.59
C ARG A 186 -19.86 -3.00 13.45
N ALA A 187 -21.11 -2.57 13.44
CA ALA A 187 -21.59 -1.46 14.27
C ALA A 187 -21.48 -1.75 15.78
N LYS A 188 -21.51 -3.03 16.17
CA LYS A 188 -21.32 -3.49 17.54
C LYS A 188 -19.87 -3.94 17.83
N ASN A 189 -18.96 -3.78 16.86
CA ASN A 189 -17.56 -4.16 17.04
C ASN A 189 -16.81 -3.02 17.77
N PRO A 190 -16.38 -3.21 19.03
CA PRO A 190 -15.63 -2.18 19.75
C PRO A 190 -14.25 -1.92 19.14
N LEU A 191 -13.75 -2.83 18.31
CA LEU A 191 -12.47 -2.75 17.61
C LEU A 191 -12.62 -2.26 16.16
N ALA A 192 -13.78 -1.71 15.79
CA ALA A 192 -13.99 -1.16 14.45
C ALA A 192 -13.06 0.01 14.16
N VAL A 193 -12.28 -0.09 13.09
CA VAL A 193 -11.42 0.96 12.57
C VAL A 193 -12.19 1.78 11.56
N TYR A 194 -12.19 3.09 11.77
CA TYR A 194 -12.78 4.08 10.87
C TYR A 194 -11.70 5.03 10.35
N PRO A 195 -11.84 5.52 9.12
CA PRO A 195 -10.92 6.53 8.61
C PRO A 195 -10.93 7.78 9.48
N SER A 196 -9.73 8.26 9.82
CA SER A 196 -9.50 9.42 10.67
C SER A 196 -8.13 10.01 10.34
N PHE A 197 -7.93 11.30 10.58
CA PHE A 197 -6.63 11.93 10.29
C PHE A 197 -5.53 11.56 11.27
N ASP A 198 -5.90 11.20 12.49
CA ASP A 198 -5.03 10.87 13.61
C ASP A 198 -4.81 9.36 13.80
N ARG A 199 -5.57 8.52 13.08
CA ARG A 199 -5.43 7.05 13.12
C ARG A 199 -5.64 6.41 11.75
N TRP A 200 -4.75 6.70 10.82
CA TRP A 200 -4.75 6.16 9.45
C TRP A 200 -3.35 6.14 8.85
N ALA A 201 -2.63 5.04 9.07
CA ALA A 201 -1.23 4.92 8.66
C ALA A 201 -1.08 4.27 7.26
N PRO A 202 -0.06 4.66 6.47
CA PRO A 202 0.36 3.89 5.31
C PRO A 202 0.94 2.53 5.72
N TRP A 203 1.21 1.65 4.74
CA TRP A 203 2.12 0.52 4.92
C TRP A 203 3.48 0.84 4.29
N ILE A 204 4.56 0.58 5.02
CA ILE A 204 5.95 0.63 4.54
C ILE A 204 6.64 -0.61 5.11
N GLY A 205 7.37 -1.35 4.27
CA GLY A 205 8.10 -2.55 4.70
C GLY A 205 8.98 -2.29 5.92
N GLY A 206 9.00 -3.22 6.88
CA GLY A 206 9.62 -3.03 8.20
C GLY A 206 11.12 -2.69 8.15
N HIS A 207 11.85 -3.27 7.19
CA HIS A 207 13.27 -2.96 6.98
C HIS A 207 13.51 -1.63 6.24
N THR A 208 12.53 -1.20 5.44
CA THR A 208 12.58 0.00 4.59
C THR A 208 12.29 1.26 5.40
N ARG A 209 11.34 1.20 6.35
CA ARG A 209 10.98 2.34 7.20
C ARG A 209 12.06 2.66 8.23
N LYS A 210 12.18 3.93 8.61
CA LYS A 210 13.14 4.41 9.62
C LYS A 210 12.79 3.94 11.02
N SER A 211 11.51 3.89 11.35
CA SER A 211 10.96 3.46 12.63
C SER A 211 9.50 3.06 12.46
N ASP A 212 8.85 2.62 13.54
CA ASP A 212 7.41 2.34 13.56
C ASP A 212 6.56 3.62 13.55
N ILE A 213 7.18 4.78 13.76
CA ILE A 213 6.54 6.08 13.58
C ILE A 213 6.74 6.53 12.13
N VAL A 214 5.64 6.71 11.42
CA VAL A 214 5.58 7.13 10.01
C VAL A 214 4.74 8.39 9.86
N LEU A 215 4.98 9.12 8.78
CA LEU A 215 4.27 10.35 8.48
C LEU A 215 3.00 10.08 7.67
N ASN A 216 1.92 10.75 8.05
CA ASN A 216 0.76 11.03 7.23
C ASN A 216 0.18 12.39 7.66
N THR A 217 0.58 13.44 6.95
CA THR A 217 0.21 14.84 7.24
C THR A 217 -0.99 15.32 6.42
N GLU A 218 -1.82 14.39 5.94
CA GLU A 218 -2.95 14.68 5.06
C GLU A 218 -3.97 15.68 5.64
N TYR A 219 -4.07 15.76 6.96
CA TYR A 219 -4.90 16.76 7.65
C TYR A 219 -4.47 18.21 7.35
N GLN A 220 -3.19 18.47 7.10
CA GLN A 220 -2.69 19.82 6.78
C GLN A 220 -3.23 20.33 5.45
N LYS A 221 -3.74 19.43 4.58
CA LYS A 221 -4.49 19.83 3.38
C LYS A 221 -5.80 20.55 3.73
N LEU A 222 -6.29 20.49 4.98
CA LEU A 222 -7.48 21.22 5.46
C LEU A 222 -7.15 22.68 5.79
N SER A 223 -5.93 22.91 6.27
CA SER A 223 -5.46 24.16 6.88
C SER A 223 -5.02 25.22 5.86
N SER A 224 -5.05 24.92 4.55
CA SER A 224 -4.65 25.82 3.46
C SER A 224 -5.59 27.02 3.24
N ALA A 225 -6.31 27.44 4.27
CA ALA A 225 -7.05 28.70 4.35
C ALA A 225 -6.14 29.90 4.72
N LYS A 226 -4.90 29.66 5.20
CA LYS A 226 -3.91 30.73 5.41
C LYS A 226 -2.95 30.78 4.22
N ALA A 227 -3.03 31.87 3.46
CA ALA A 227 -2.14 32.20 2.36
C ALA A 227 -0.68 32.25 2.85
N THR A 228 0.02 31.13 2.69
CA THR A 228 1.48 31.00 2.79
C THR A 228 1.98 30.54 1.43
N ALA A 229 3.28 30.72 1.14
CA ALA A 229 3.88 30.24 -0.11
C ALA A 229 3.62 28.74 -0.38
N GLU A 230 3.42 27.95 0.69
CA GLU A 230 2.99 26.55 0.64
C GLU A 230 1.57 26.36 0.07
N SER A 231 0.67 27.32 0.32
CA SER A 231 -0.72 27.29 -0.14
C SER A 231 -0.87 27.55 -1.64
N GLU A 232 0.08 28.20 -2.32
CA GLU A 232 0.05 28.37 -3.78
C GLU A 232 0.51 27.11 -4.53
N LEU A 233 1.34 26.29 -3.90
CA LEU A 233 1.91 25.05 -4.47
C LEU A 233 0.99 23.83 -4.28
N VAL A 234 0.14 23.81 -3.25
CA VAL A 234 -0.85 22.74 -2.95
C VAL A 234 -2.16 22.92 -3.76
N MET A 235 -2.33 24.08 -4.42
CA MET A 235 -3.49 24.38 -5.23
C MET A 235 -3.61 23.43 -6.43
N VAL A 236 -4.59 22.53 -6.37
CA VAL A 236 -5.04 21.80 -7.56
C VAL A 236 -5.41 22.82 -8.62
N THR A 237 -4.76 22.78 -9.78
CA THR A 237 -5.03 23.75 -10.85
C THR A 237 -6.52 23.74 -11.21
N GLU A 238 -7.08 24.89 -11.58
CA GLU A 238 -8.48 24.99 -12.04
C GLU A 238 -8.76 23.96 -13.16
N GLU A 239 -7.77 23.74 -14.02
CA GLU A 239 -7.76 22.73 -15.09
C GLU A 239 -7.95 21.30 -14.53
N ARG A 240 -7.18 20.90 -13.50
CA ARG A 240 -7.30 19.57 -12.87
C ARG A 240 -8.65 19.41 -12.17
N LEU A 241 -9.19 20.46 -11.55
CA LEU A 241 -10.51 20.39 -10.89
C LEU A 241 -11.65 20.27 -11.91
N VAL A 242 -11.56 20.96 -13.05
CA VAL A 242 -12.51 20.85 -14.16
C VAL A 242 -12.45 19.47 -14.83
N ASP A 243 -11.26 18.90 -14.99
CA ASP A 243 -11.10 17.54 -15.52
C ASP A 243 -11.73 16.49 -14.59
N GLU A 244 -11.61 16.67 -13.27
CA GLU A 244 -12.24 15.77 -12.31
C GLU A 244 -13.77 15.95 -12.27
N LEU A 245 -14.28 17.19 -12.42
CA LEU A 245 -15.71 17.44 -12.62
C LEU A 245 -16.28 16.69 -13.83
N ARG A 246 -15.53 16.66 -14.94
CA ARG A 246 -15.92 15.95 -16.18
C ARG A 246 -16.03 14.43 -16.00
N LYS A 247 -15.31 13.87 -15.02
CA LYS A 247 -15.33 12.43 -14.69
C LYS A 247 -16.48 12.03 -13.77
N GLN A 248 -17.14 12.99 -13.11
CA GLN A 248 -18.25 12.71 -12.20
C GLN A 248 -19.57 12.41 -12.94
N LYS A 249 -20.44 11.62 -12.29
CA LYS A 249 -21.80 11.41 -12.77
C LYS A 249 -22.59 12.73 -12.69
N VAL A 250 -23.45 13.00 -13.69
CA VAL A 250 -24.24 14.25 -13.75
C VAL A 250 -25.06 14.51 -12.49
N GLY A 251 -25.54 13.46 -11.81
CA GLY A 251 -26.26 13.59 -10.54
C GLY A 251 -25.42 14.19 -9.40
N ILE A 252 -24.11 13.90 -9.35
CA ILE A 252 -23.17 14.48 -8.40
C ILE A 252 -22.92 15.95 -8.75
N VAL A 253 -22.71 16.24 -10.03
CA VAL A 253 -22.54 17.62 -10.53
C VAL A 253 -23.76 18.48 -10.19
N ARG A 254 -24.99 17.97 -10.35
CA ARG A 254 -26.20 18.69 -9.93
C ARG A 254 -26.25 18.96 -8.42
N LYS A 255 -25.84 17.98 -7.58
CA LYS A 255 -25.74 18.18 -6.12
C LYS A 255 -24.69 19.24 -5.76
N LEU A 256 -23.58 19.28 -6.49
CA LEU A 256 -22.53 20.29 -6.34
C LEU A 256 -23.04 21.69 -6.68
N CYS A 257 -23.75 21.84 -7.82
CA CYS A 257 -24.37 23.12 -8.19
C CYS A 257 -25.33 23.60 -7.08
N LYS A 258 -26.21 22.73 -6.57
CA LYS A 258 -27.12 23.08 -5.46
C LYS A 258 -26.37 23.51 -4.19
N ALA A 259 -25.28 22.82 -3.84
CA ALA A 259 -24.48 23.14 -2.65
C ALA A 259 -23.69 24.46 -2.79
N CYS A 260 -23.40 24.89 -4.02
CA CYS A 260 -22.74 26.16 -4.32
C CYS A 260 -23.76 27.27 -4.65
N ASN A 261 -25.06 27.03 -4.46
CA ASN A 261 -26.15 27.94 -4.81
C ASN A 261 -26.19 28.34 -6.30
N ILE A 262 -25.79 27.41 -7.18
CA ILE A 262 -25.77 27.54 -8.63
C ILE A 262 -26.98 26.79 -9.21
N ASP A 263 -27.60 27.34 -10.26
CA ASP A 263 -28.67 26.64 -10.97
C ASP A 263 -28.20 25.26 -11.46
N SER A 264 -28.99 24.24 -11.11
CA SER A 264 -28.67 22.82 -11.31
C SER A 264 -29.40 22.19 -12.50
N LYS A 265 -30.04 23.00 -13.35
CA LYS A 265 -30.71 22.58 -14.60
C LYS A 265 -29.79 22.72 -15.81
N GLY A 266 -30.03 21.90 -16.84
CA GLY A 266 -29.26 21.92 -18.10
C GLY A 266 -28.42 20.66 -18.33
N SER A 267 -27.62 20.70 -19.40
CA SER A 267 -26.70 19.63 -19.81
C SER A 267 -25.52 19.52 -18.85
N ARG A 268 -24.74 18.43 -18.95
CA ARG A 268 -23.56 18.25 -18.09
C ARG A 268 -22.54 19.37 -18.29
N ASP A 269 -22.31 19.77 -19.54
CA ASP A 269 -21.28 20.74 -19.87
C ASP A 269 -21.68 22.16 -19.42
N ASP A 270 -22.98 22.48 -19.46
CA ASP A 270 -23.51 23.74 -18.90
C ASP A 270 -23.25 23.84 -17.40
N LEU A 271 -23.49 22.75 -16.66
CA LEU A 271 -23.27 22.71 -15.22
C LEU A 271 -21.79 22.86 -14.86
N ILE A 272 -20.91 22.20 -15.61
CA ILE A 272 -19.45 22.27 -15.43
C ILE A 272 -18.94 23.67 -15.75
N LEU A 273 -19.45 24.30 -16.81
CA LEU A 273 -19.07 25.67 -17.17
C LEU A 273 -19.49 26.68 -16.09
N ARG A 274 -20.68 26.54 -15.51
CA ARG A 274 -21.14 27.40 -14.40
C ARG A 274 -20.33 27.19 -13.14
N LEU A 275 -20.05 25.93 -12.78
CA LEU A 275 -19.14 25.61 -11.66
C LEU A 275 -17.76 26.22 -11.91
N ARG A 276 -17.22 26.14 -13.12
CA ARG A 276 -15.95 26.78 -13.49
C ARG A 276 -15.96 28.28 -13.29
N ASN A 277 -17.01 28.97 -13.73
CA ASN A 277 -17.12 30.41 -13.55
C ASN A 277 -17.22 30.82 -12.07
N GLU A 278 -17.90 30.02 -11.25
CA GLU A 278 -18.02 30.24 -9.80
C GLU A 278 -16.78 29.86 -9.01
N MET A 279 -15.96 28.93 -9.50
CA MET A 279 -14.67 28.55 -8.90
C MET A 279 -13.62 29.69 -8.95
N LYS A 280 -13.91 30.81 -9.62
CA LYS A 280 -13.14 32.05 -9.49
C LYS A 280 -13.23 32.64 -8.06
N ASN A 281 -14.29 32.33 -7.32
CA ASN A 281 -14.41 32.65 -5.91
C ASN A 281 -13.77 31.54 -5.07
N ARG A 282 -12.85 31.91 -4.16
CA ARG A 282 -12.12 31.00 -3.27
C ARG A 282 -13.06 30.13 -2.43
N HIS A 283 -14.16 30.68 -1.92
CA HIS A 283 -15.12 29.95 -1.09
C HIS A 283 -15.89 28.87 -1.88
N SER A 284 -16.28 29.19 -3.11
CA SER A 284 -16.93 28.25 -4.01
C SER A 284 -15.95 27.19 -4.49
N TYR A 285 -14.70 27.56 -4.78
CA TYR A 285 -13.62 26.63 -5.09
C TYR A 285 -13.41 25.61 -3.98
N ASP A 286 -13.28 26.04 -2.72
CA ASP A 286 -13.03 25.14 -1.59
C ASP A 286 -14.21 24.19 -1.35
N LYS A 287 -15.46 24.67 -1.49
CA LYS A 287 -16.67 23.82 -1.41
C LYS A 287 -16.74 22.78 -2.53
N VAL A 288 -16.45 23.19 -3.76
CA VAL A 288 -16.44 22.30 -4.93
C VAL A 288 -15.32 21.28 -4.79
N PHE A 289 -14.14 21.71 -4.36
CA PHE A 289 -12.98 20.89 -4.07
C PHE A 289 -13.28 19.84 -2.98
N GLN A 290 -13.82 20.25 -1.83
CA GLN A 290 -14.18 19.36 -0.72
C GLN A 290 -15.25 18.32 -1.11
N LYS A 291 -16.22 18.68 -1.95
CA LYS A 291 -17.32 17.78 -2.32
C LYS A 291 -17.03 16.89 -3.53
N ILE A 292 -16.24 17.32 -4.51
CA ILE A 292 -15.76 16.45 -5.61
C ILE A 292 -14.80 15.41 -5.06
N TRP A 293 -13.89 15.83 -4.18
CA TRP A 293 -12.96 14.94 -3.50
C TRP A 293 -13.57 14.25 -2.27
N GLY A 294 -14.90 14.29 -2.15
CA GLY A 294 -15.73 13.58 -1.18
C GLY A 294 -15.81 12.05 -1.38
N ALA A 295 -14.75 11.44 -1.93
CA ALA A 295 -14.50 10.01 -2.01
C ALA A 295 -12.97 9.85 -1.84
N SER A 296 -12.49 8.80 -1.15
CA SER A 296 -11.05 8.65 -0.83
C SER A 296 -10.17 8.98 -2.04
N GLY A 297 -9.03 9.63 -1.85
CA GLY A 297 -8.17 10.12 -2.94
C GLY A 297 -7.45 9.07 -3.78
N GLY A 298 -7.82 7.81 -3.63
CA GLY A 298 -7.15 6.67 -4.24
C GLY A 298 -6.10 6.06 -3.33
N TRP A 299 -5.26 5.23 -3.92
CA TRP A 299 -4.14 4.61 -3.22
C TRP A 299 -2.86 4.87 -3.99
N ALA A 300 -1.84 5.32 -3.26
CA ALA A 300 -0.52 5.67 -3.77
C ALA A 300 0.45 4.52 -3.48
N VAL A 301 1.39 4.31 -4.40
CA VAL A 301 2.40 3.26 -4.26
C VAL A 301 3.80 3.78 -4.55
N ILE A 302 4.77 3.22 -3.86
CA ILE A 302 6.19 3.33 -4.24
C ILE A 302 6.66 1.92 -4.57
N ALA A 303 7.16 1.71 -5.79
CA ALA A 303 7.62 0.41 -6.27
C ALA A 303 9.00 0.51 -6.92
N CYS A 304 9.79 -0.57 -6.85
CA CYS A 304 11.06 -0.66 -7.57
C CYS A 304 10.85 -1.08 -9.05
N PRO A 305 11.86 -0.95 -9.93
CA PRO A 305 11.78 -1.31 -11.37
C PRO A 305 11.34 -2.73 -11.66
N HIS A 306 11.55 -3.66 -10.71
CA HIS A 306 11.09 -5.04 -10.80
C HIS A 306 9.58 -5.22 -10.49
N GLY A 307 8.87 -4.14 -10.16
CA GLY A 307 7.44 -4.15 -9.88
C GLY A 307 7.07 -4.60 -8.46
N ILE A 308 8.04 -4.73 -7.55
CA ILE A 308 7.79 -4.97 -6.12
C ILE A 308 7.44 -3.65 -5.43
N VAL A 309 6.32 -3.65 -4.71
CA VAL A 309 5.82 -2.51 -3.94
C VAL A 309 6.49 -2.46 -2.56
N TYR A 310 7.00 -1.29 -2.18
CA TYR A 310 7.64 -1.00 -0.89
C TYR A 310 6.75 -0.19 0.04
N SER A 311 5.86 0.63 -0.52
CA SER A 311 4.94 1.46 0.26
C SER A 311 3.55 1.52 -0.37
N LEU A 312 2.54 1.56 0.49
CA LEU A 312 1.13 1.72 0.15
C LEU A 312 0.53 2.81 1.03
N LYS A 313 -0.10 3.84 0.45
CA LYS A 313 -0.87 4.83 1.19
C LYS A 313 -2.30 4.87 0.66
N PHE A 314 -3.28 4.87 1.56
CA PHE A 314 -4.68 5.01 1.21
C PHE A 314 -5.13 6.42 1.54
N ASN A 315 -5.22 7.29 0.54
CA ASN A 315 -5.44 8.71 0.77
C ASN A 315 -6.91 8.98 1.12
N LEU A 316 -7.15 9.72 2.19
CA LEU A 316 -8.48 10.16 2.60
C LEU A 316 -8.97 11.33 1.73
N ARG A 317 -8.05 12.09 1.15
CA ARG A 317 -8.27 13.25 0.29
C ARG A 317 -7.44 13.12 -0.98
N ALA A 318 -7.68 14.01 -1.94
CA ALA A 318 -6.91 14.03 -3.18
C ALA A 318 -5.41 13.97 -2.93
N GLU A 319 -4.73 13.17 -3.75
CA GLU A 319 -3.28 13.11 -3.75
C GLU A 319 -2.66 14.48 -4.02
N SER A 320 -1.58 14.76 -3.30
CA SER A 320 -0.64 15.85 -3.59
C SER A 320 0.80 15.39 -3.31
N PRO A 321 1.83 16.17 -3.75
CA PRO A 321 3.23 15.81 -3.49
C PRO A 321 3.57 15.56 -2.02
N ARG A 322 2.78 16.12 -1.10
CA ARG A 322 2.82 15.83 0.35
C ARG A 322 2.70 14.34 0.66
N ASP A 323 1.86 13.61 -0.06
CA ASP A 323 1.62 12.19 0.23
C ASP A 323 2.84 11.33 -0.04
N PHE A 324 3.58 11.62 -1.12
CA PHE A 324 4.84 10.95 -1.41
C PHE A 324 5.99 11.48 -0.56
N ALA A 325 5.99 12.77 -0.21
CA ALA A 325 6.96 13.32 0.75
C ALA A 325 6.82 12.63 2.12
N ASP A 326 5.61 12.47 2.65
CA ASP A 326 5.33 11.73 3.89
C ASP A 326 5.92 10.30 3.83
N LEU A 327 5.66 9.58 2.74
CA LEU A 327 6.17 8.21 2.55
C LEU A 327 7.70 8.16 2.49
N LEU A 328 8.30 8.99 1.64
CA LEU A 328 9.76 9.02 1.43
C LEU A 328 10.51 9.46 2.69
N MET A 329 9.98 10.43 3.44
CA MET A 329 10.59 10.89 4.69
C MET A 329 10.36 9.94 5.86
N SER A 330 9.49 8.94 5.68
CA SER A 330 9.34 7.80 6.61
C SER A 330 10.30 6.65 6.28
N TRP A 331 10.99 6.67 5.13
CA TRP A 331 11.99 5.67 4.78
C TRP A 331 13.29 5.90 5.55
N LYS A 332 14.02 4.81 5.83
CA LYS A 332 15.33 4.86 6.48
C LYS A 332 16.39 5.48 5.58
N HIS A 333 16.34 5.16 4.29
CA HIS A 333 17.23 5.71 3.26
C HIS A 333 16.37 6.18 2.09
N LEU A 334 16.51 7.45 1.72
CA LEU A 334 15.82 8.02 0.56
C LEU A 334 16.38 7.37 -0.73
N PRO A 335 15.55 6.96 -1.70
CA PRO A 335 16.05 6.47 -2.99
C PRO A 335 16.87 7.56 -3.68
N ASN A 336 17.92 7.15 -4.40
CA ASN A 336 18.72 8.09 -5.18
C ASN A 336 17.96 8.65 -6.39
N VAL A 337 17.01 7.91 -6.96
CA VAL A 337 16.18 8.35 -8.09
C VAL A 337 14.72 8.01 -7.82
N SER A 338 13.90 9.05 -7.72
CA SER A 338 12.45 8.98 -7.58
C SER A 338 11.77 9.40 -8.88
N VAL A 339 11.16 8.47 -9.60
CA VAL A 339 10.39 8.77 -10.81
C VAL A 339 8.95 9.08 -10.42
N TYR A 340 8.48 10.28 -10.79
CA TYR A 340 7.14 10.77 -10.43
C TYR A 340 6.60 11.81 -11.41
N ASP A 341 5.30 11.74 -11.72
CA ASP A 341 4.59 12.71 -12.56
C ASP A 341 4.79 14.16 -12.12
N PHE A 342 4.72 14.41 -10.82
CA PHE A 342 4.88 15.74 -10.23
C PHE A 342 6.24 15.92 -9.54
N ALA A 343 7.31 15.42 -10.16
CA ALA A 343 8.68 15.46 -9.63
C ALA A 343 9.10 16.84 -9.09
N ARG A 344 8.86 17.92 -9.84
CA ARG A 344 9.14 19.29 -9.38
C ARG A 344 8.39 19.61 -8.07
N GLY A 345 7.08 19.37 -8.05
CA GLY A 345 6.24 19.61 -6.87
C GLY A 345 6.71 18.82 -5.65
N LEU A 346 7.13 17.57 -5.86
CA LEU A 346 7.71 16.73 -4.81
C LEU A 346 9.00 17.33 -4.25
N THR A 347 9.96 17.67 -5.11
CA THR A 347 11.24 18.24 -4.65
C THR A 347 11.05 19.56 -3.91
N THR A 348 10.26 20.48 -4.47
CA THR A 348 10.01 21.78 -3.87
C THR A 348 9.33 21.62 -2.52
N HIS A 349 8.27 20.81 -2.43
CA HIS A 349 7.56 20.61 -1.18
C HIS A 349 8.44 19.95 -0.12
N THR A 350 9.18 18.90 -0.47
CA THR A 350 10.02 18.15 0.48
C THR A 350 11.19 19.00 0.98
N ASN A 351 11.88 19.72 0.09
CA ASN A 351 13.01 20.57 0.48
C ASN A 351 12.56 21.78 1.32
N LEU A 352 11.38 22.36 1.05
CA LEU A 352 10.82 23.42 1.89
C LEU A 352 10.45 22.92 3.29
N TRP A 353 10.00 21.67 3.41
CA TRP A 353 9.63 21.09 4.69
C TRP A 353 10.87 20.69 5.52
N PHE A 354 11.96 20.30 4.86
CA PHE A 354 13.23 19.92 5.48
C PHE A 354 14.40 20.78 4.97
N PRO A 355 14.41 22.10 5.27
CA PRO A 355 15.37 23.05 4.68
C PRO A 355 16.81 22.83 5.15
N ASP A 356 17.02 22.22 6.31
CA ASP A 356 18.35 21.96 6.86
C ASP A 356 19.04 20.75 6.19
N VAL A 357 18.25 19.76 5.75
CA VAL A 357 18.75 18.51 5.15
C VAL A 357 18.74 18.59 3.63
N MET A 358 17.82 19.35 3.04
CA MET A 358 17.60 19.46 1.59
C MET A 358 17.54 18.08 0.91
N PRO A 359 16.52 17.24 1.21
CA PRO A 359 16.50 15.82 0.82
C PRO A 359 16.75 15.56 -0.67
N PHE A 360 16.30 16.44 -1.57
CA PHE A 360 16.57 16.36 -3.00
C PHE A 360 17.70 17.31 -3.40
N GLN A 361 18.90 16.73 -3.59
CA GLN A 361 20.13 17.43 -3.95
C GLN A 361 21.04 16.52 -4.79
N PRO A 362 21.93 17.06 -5.64
CA PRO A 362 22.15 18.48 -5.93
C PRO A 362 21.03 19.09 -6.78
N ASN A 363 21.11 20.41 -7.00
CA ASN A 363 20.25 21.14 -7.95
C ASN A 363 18.74 20.96 -7.71
N GLU A 364 18.30 20.90 -6.45
CA GLU A 364 16.90 20.64 -6.08
C GLU A 364 16.35 19.34 -6.74
N GLY A 365 17.21 18.32 -6.83
CA GLY A 365 16.93 17.00 -7.40
C GLY A 365 16.83 16.97 -8.92
N ARG A 366 17.35 17.98 -9.64
CA ARG A 366 17.54 17.94 -11.11
C ARG A 366 18.88 17.31 -11.46
N LEU A 367 18.98 16.75 -12.68
CA LEU A 367 20.22 16.11 -13.15
C LEU A 367 21.36 17.11 -13.39
N ALA A 368 21.04 18.38 -13.65
CA ALA A 368 22.03 19.44 -13.86
C ALA A 368 21.54 20.78 -13.29
N GLU A 369 22.47 21.72 -13.12
CA GLU A 369 22.16 23.09 -12.73
C GLU A 369 21.27 23.78 -13.79
N CYS A 370 20.41 24.67 -13.34
CA CYS A 370 19.47 25.42 -14.17
C CYS A 370 20.15 26.57 -14.95
N THR A 371 21.10 26.25 -15.82
CA THR A 371 21.75 27.23 -16.72
C THR A 371 21.10 27.22 -18.11
N PRO A 372 21.12 28.34 -18.85
CA PRO A 372 20.63 28.39 -20.23
C PRO A 372 21.28 27.35 -21.15
N ASP A 373 22.58 27.08 -20.95
CA ASP A 373 23.35 26.09 -21.71
C ASP A 373 22.87 24.66 -21.43
N ASN A 374 22.68 24.30 -20.16
CA ASN A 374 22.18 22.98 -19.78
C ASN A 374 20.76 22.75 -20.30
N ILE A 375 19.88 23.75 -20.18
CA ILE A 375 18.51 23.69 -20.71
C ILE A 375 18.54 23.49 -22.23
N THR A 376 19.37 24.26 -22.94
CA THR A 376 19.50 24.15 -24.39
C THR A 376 20.07 22.79 -24.81
N ALA A 377 21.08 22.29 -24.10
CA ALA A 377 21.66 20.96 -24.35
C ALA A 377 20.63 19.86 -24.11
N ALA A 378 19.85 19.94 -23.03
CA ALA A 378 18.80 18.98 -22.70
C ALA A 378 17.66 18.99 -23.72
N GLN A 379 17.18 20.17 -24.14
CA GLN A 379 16.16 20.30 -25.18
C GLN A 379 16.61 19.72 -26.52
N LYS A 380 17.90 19.83 -26.85
CA LYS A 380 18.51 19.24 -28.05
C LYS A 380 18.85 17.75 -27.91
N GLY A 381 18.57 17.14 -26.76
CA GLY A 381 18.92 15.74 -26.48
C GLY A 381 20.44 15.48 -26.38
N LYS A 382 21.22 16.53 -26.10
CA LYS A 382 22.69 16.47 -26.00
C LYS A 382 23.21 16.46 -24.56
N LEU A 383 22.32 16.68 -23.57
CA LEU A 383 22.67 16.56 -22.16
C LEU A 383 22.73 15.07 -21.79
N GLU A 384 23.86 14.65 -21.25
CA GLU A 384 24.11 13.32 -20.71
C GLU A 384 24.72 13.47 -19.32
N VAL A 385 24.11 12.83 -18.33
CA VAL A 385 24.52 12.86 -16.92
C VAL A 385 24.73 11.42 -16.48
N SER A 386 26.00 11.03 -16.33
CA SER A 386 26.37 9.69 -15.88
C SER A 386 26.13 9.55 -14.39
N LEU A 387 25.32 8.56 -14.03
CA LEU A 387 25.10 8.09 -12.67
C LEU A 387 25.64 6.66 -12.52
N SER A 388 26.92 6.46 -12.85
CA SER A 388 27.59 5.14 -12.87
C SER A 388 27.44 4.34 -11.58
N TRP A 389 27.29 5.03 -10.44
CA TRP A 389 27.07 4.43 -9.12
C TRP A 389 25.71 3.72 -8.95
N LEU A 390 24.80 3.84 -9.92
CA LEU A 390 23.59 3.01 -10.00
C LEU A 390 23.90 1.58 -10.44
N LEU A 391 24.99 1.37 -11.18
CA LEU A 391 25.43 0.06 -11.66
C LEU A 391 26.40 -0.60 -10.67
N GLU A 392 27.38 0.18 -10.19
CA GLU A 392 28.40 -0.28 -9.26
C GLU A 392 28.54 0.69 -8.09
N LYS A 393 28.38 0.22 -6.86
CA LYS A 393 28.51 1.04 -5.64
C LYS A 393 29.84 1.80 -5.64
N LYS A 394 29.81 3.09 -5.24
CA LYS A 394 31.02 3.91 -5.09
C LYS A 394 32.04 3.22 -4.17
N VAL A 395 33.29 3.15 -4.61
CA VAL A 395 34.41 2.62 -3.81
C VAL A 395 34.58 3.41 -2.51
N ASN A 396 34.43 4.74 -2.61
CA ASN A 396 34.41 5.65 -1.46
C ASN A 396 32.99 6.23 -1.36
N PRO A 397 32.13 5.68 -0.48
CA PRO A 397 30.78 6.19 -0.27
C PRO A 397 30.78 7.62 0.29
N ASP A 398 29.80 8.41 -0.11
CA ASP A 398 29.56 9.73 0.47
C ASP A 398 29.04 9.61 1.90
N PRO A 399 29.25 10.62 2.77
CA PRO A 399 28.59 10.67 4.07
C PRO A 399 27.07 10.59 3.91
N GLU A 400 26.41 9.82 4.80
CA GLU A 400 24.97 9.58 4.77
C GLU A 400 24.41 9.07 3.43
N SER A 401 25.26 8.40 2.65
CA SER A 401 24.88 7.86 1.35
C SER A 401 23.86 6.72 1.42
N HIS A 402 23.17 6.53 0.30
CA HIS A 402 22.31 5.38 0.10
C HIS A 402 23.15 4.08 0.11
N PRO A 403 22.75 3.04 0.87
CA PRO A 403 23.60 1.90 1.19
C PRO A 403 24.00 1.03 -0.01
N THR A 404 23.19 1.00 -1.07
CA THR A 404 23.44 0.18 -2.26
C THR A 404 24.29 0.89 -3.32
N THR A 405 24.33 2.23 -3.33
CA THR A 405 25.02 3.01 -4.36
C THR A 405 26.24 3.76 -3.82
N GLY A 406 26.25 4.04 -2.52
CA GLY A 406 27.27 4.89 -1.90
C GLY A 406 27.16 6.37 -2.28
N SER A 407 26.09 6.78 -2.97
CA SER A 407 25.83 8.17 -3.34
C SER A 407 24.87 8.85 -2.37
N SER A 408 25.14 10.11 -2.01
CA SER A 408 24.22 10.98 -1.27
C SER A 408 23.34 11.84 -2.19
N CYS A 409 23.46 11.69 -3.51
CA CYS A 409 22.63 12.42 -4.46
C CYS A 409 21.23 11.79 -4.59
N HIS A 410 20.21 12.64 -4.56
CA HIS A 410 18.80 12.27 -4.66
C HIS A 410 18.09 13.14 -5.70
N PHE A 411 17.63 12.50 -6.76
CA PHE A 411 16.96 13.14 -7.89
C PHE A 411 15.47 12.78 -7.91
N ALA A 412 14.64 13.72 -8.36
CA ALA A 412 13.27 13.41 -8.75
C ALA A 412 13.09 13.71 -10.24
N LEU A 413 12.75 12.67 -10.99
CA LEU A 413 12.66 12.67 -12.45
C LEU A 413 11.21 12.50 -12.89
N HIS A 414 10.85 13.05 -14.04
CA HIS A 414 9.52 12.87 -14.61
C HIS A 414 9.38 11.49 -15.24
N ASP A 415 8.20 10.89 -15.10
CA ASP A 415 7.85 9.74 -15.93
C ASP A 415 7.73 10.15 -17.41
N LYS A 416 8.17 9.26 -18.30
CA LYS A 416 8.31 9.47 -19.75
C LYS A 416 7.00 9.93 -20.41
N PHE A 417 5.83 9.53 -19.89
CA PHE A 417 4.53 9.92 -20.48
C PHE A 417 4.06 11.31 -20.09
N HIS A 418 4.63 11.89 -19.03
CA HIS A 418 4.21 13.17 -18.48
C HIS A 418 5.20 14.31 -18.77
N GLU A 419 6.31 14.02 -19.46
CA GLU A 419 7.33 14.98 -19.88
C GLU A 419 6.81 16.08 -20.84
N SER A 420 5.70 15.85 -21.55
CA SER A 420 5.13 16.81 -22.51
C SER A 420 4.19 17.85 -21.87
N ASN A 421 3.80 17.67 -20.61
CA ASN A 421 2.81 18.52 -19.94
C ASN A 421 3.43 19.64 -19.09
N THR A 422 4.76 19.75 -19.08
CA THR A 422 5.49 20.72 -18.24
C THR A 422 5.60 22.08 -18.91
N LYS A 423 5.03 23.12 -18.29
CA LYS A 423 5.10 24.52 -18.78
C LYS A 423 6.43 25.21 -18.41
N ASP A 424 7.22 24.63 -17.50
CA ASP A 424 8.48 25.20 -17.01
C ASP A 424 9.68 24.64 -17.80
N GLN A 425 10.49 25.53 -18.38
CA GLN A 425 11.63 25.14 -19.20
C GLN A 425 12.68 24.33 -18.41
N ARG A 426 12.70 24.45 -17.09
CA ARG A 426 13.65 23.77 -16.20
C ARG A 426 13.36 22.28 -16.03
N ASP A 427 12.12 21.87 -16.29
CA ASP A 427 11.69 20.47 -16.13
C ASP A 427 12.33 19.55 -17.17
N VAL A 428 12.89 20.10 -18.26
CA VAL A 428 13.72 19.34 -19.21
C VAL A 428 14.92 18.66 -18.51
N LEU A 429 15.45 19.25 -17.44
CA LEU A 429 16.58 18.72 -16.67
C LEU A 429 16.18 17.56 -15.72
N ARG A 430 14.91 17.16 -15.73
CA ARG A 430 14.37 16.04 -14.95
C ARG A 430 13.99 14.84 -15.82
N ARG A 431 14.35 14.84 -17.11
CA ARG A 431 14.02 13.73 -18.02
C ARG A 431 14.95 12.55 -17.79
N ILE A 432 14.37 11.36 -17.72
CA ILE A 432 15.10 10.09 -17.53
C ILE A 432 16.09 9.85 -18.67
N ASN A 433 15.78 10.31 -19.88
CA ASN A 433 16.60 10.12 -21.08
C ASN A 433 18.00 10.72 -21.00
N HIS A 434 18.25 11.62 -20.05
CA HIS A 434 19.58 12.20 -19.84
C HIS A 434 20.51 11.29 -19.01
N VAL A 435 20.02 10.19 -18.45
CA VAL A 435 20.83 9.24 -17.68
C VAL A 435 21.01 7.93 -18.46
N PRO A 436 22.20 7.64 -19.01
CA PRO A 436 22.48 6.41 -19.74
C PRO A 436 22.25 5.16 -18.90
N GLU A 437 22.65 5.21 -17.63
CA GLU A 437 22.55 4.07 -16.71
C GLU A 437 21.12 3.71 -16.36
N LEU A 438 20.12 4.54 -16.68
CA LEU A 438 18.70 4.19 -16.54
C LEU A 438 18.09 3.64 -17.84
N GLN A 439 18.80 3.73 -18.96
CA GLN A 439 18.28 3.25 -20.25
C GLN A 439 18.32 1.70 -20.32
N GLY A 440 17.31 1.13 -20.97
CA GLY A 440 17.24 -0.30 -21.27
C GLY A 440 16.68 -1.21 -20.18
N TRP A 441 16.85 -0.88 -18.88
CA TRP A 441 16.34 -1.73 -17.78
C TRP A 441 15.25 -1.05 -16.93
N LEU A 442 15.20 0.28 -16.85
CA LEU A 442 14.17 0.98 -16.09
C LEU A 442 12.81 0.82 -16.79
N ASN A 443 11.93 0.07 -16.16
CA ASN A 443 10.52 0.01 -16.54
C ASN A 443 9.75 1.15 -15.86
N SER A 444 9.72 2.33 -16.47
CA SER A 444 8.98 3.47 -15.89
C SER A 444 7.48 3.23 -15.81
N GLN A 445 6.95 2.28 -16.62
CA GLN A 445 5.53 1.91 -16.68
C GLN A 445 5.09 0.88 -15.64
N VAL A 446 5.99 0.41 -14.76
CA VAL A 446 5.69 -0.77 -13.93
C VAL A 446 4.52 -0.52 -12.97
N VAL A 447 4.35 0.73 -12.52
CA VAL A 447 3.29 1.11 -11.60
C VAL A 447 1.95 1.22 -12.34
N GLU A 448 1.95 1.76 -13.56
CA GLU A 448 0.78 1.81 -14.45
C GLU A 448 0.35 0.39 -14.84
N GLN A 449 1.30 -0.51 -15.07
CA GLN A 449 1.04 -1.93 -15.33
C GLN A 449 0.41 -2.60 -14.11
N LEU A 450 0.95 -2.37 -12.91
CA LEU A 450 0.35 -2.80 -11.65
C LEU A 450 -1.09 -2.29 -11.54
N PHE A 451 -1.32 -1.01 -11.82
CA PHE A 451 -2.63 -0.37 -11.78
C PHE A 451 -3.61 -0.94 -12.81
N GLY A 452 -3.16 -1.21 -14.03
CA GLY A 452 -3.95 -1.85 -15.08
C GLY A 452 -4.47 -3.23 -14.65
N VAL A 453 -3.64 -3.99 -13.94
CA VAL A 453 -4.00 -5.30 -13.36
C VAL A 453 -4.94 -5.12 -12.16
N MET A 454 -4.57 -4.27 -11.20
CA MET A 454 -5.32 -4.08 -9.95
C MET A 454 -6.69 -3.43 -10.15
N LYS A 455 -6.90 -2.68 -11.24
CA LYS A 455 -8.19 -2.11 -11.62
C LYS A 455 -9.29 -3.18 -11.73
N LYS A 456 -8.93 -4.43 -12.06
CA LYS A 456 -9.85 -5.57 -12.09
C LYS A 456 -10.48 -5.86 -10.72
N ASN A 457 -9.86 -5.45 -9.63
CA ASN A 457 -10.38 -5.65 -8.27
C ASN A 457 -11.41 -4.59 -7.83
N ASN A 458 -11.48 -3.45 -8.52
CA ASN A 458 -12.29 -2.30 -8.11
C ASN A 458 -13.78 -2.65 -7.96
N TYR A 459 -14.31 -3.60 -8.73
CA TYR A 459 -15.74 -3.96 -8.65
C TYR A 459 -16.13 -4.58 -7.30
N PHE A 460 -15.19 -5.16 -6.56
CA PHE A 460 -15.46 -5.70 -5.23
C PHE A 460 -14.81 -4.89 -4.11
N LEU A 461 -13.58 -4.39 -4.30
CA LEU A 461 -12.89 -3.62 -3.27
C LEU A 461 -13.61 -2.29 -2.96
N ASN A 462 -14.16 -1.60 -3.95
CA ASN A 462 -14.80 -0.29 -3.72
C ASN A 462 -16.09 -0.38 -2.91
N ASN A 463 -16.70 -1.57 -2.85
CA ASN A 463 -17.93 -1.83 -2.12
C ASN A 463 -17.68 -2.30 -0.68
N MET A 464 -16.42 -2.44 -0.28
CA MET A 464 -16.04 -2.84 1.06
C MET A 464 -16.04 -1.64 2.02
N ALA A 465 -16.24 -1.93 3.31
CA ALA A 465 -15.94 -0.99 4.37
C ALA A 465 -14.45 -0.57 4.32
N PRO A 466 -14.08 0.67 4.72
CA PRO A 466 -12.73 1.18 4.59
C PRO A 466 -11.64 0.28 5.19
N SER A 467 -11.83 -0.20 6.42
CA SER A 467 -10.88 -1.10 7.08
C SER A 467 -10.74 -2.45 6.38
N THR A 468 -11.85 -3.02 5.89
CA THR A 468 -11.80 -4.23 5.05
C THR A 468 -11.08 -3.98 3.74
N HIS A 469 -11.30 -2.82 3.11
CA HIS A 469 -10.64 -2.45 1.86
C HIS A 469 -9.12 -2.40 2.03
N VAL A 470 -8.63 -1.63 3.00
CA VAL A 470 -7.18 -1.47 3.20
C VAL A 470 -6.52 -2.79 3.61
N PHE A 471 -7.20 -3.59 4.46
CA PHE A 471 -6.77 -4.93 4.82
C PHE A 471 -6.61 -5.82 3.58
N MET A 472 -7.66 -5.91 2.76
CA MET A 472 -7.67 -6.76 1.57
C MET A 472 -6.66 -6.29 0.53
N MET A 473 -6.53 -4.98 0.30
CA MET A 473 -5.55 -4.45 -0.64
C MET A 473 -4.12 -4.75 -0.19
N ARG A 474 -3.78 -4.54 1.10
CA ARG A 474 -2.45 -4.89 1.64
C ARG A 474 -2.17 -6.39 1.50
N ASN A 475 -3.14 -7.26 1.78
CA ASN A 475 -2.99 -8.69 1.62
C ASN A 475 -2.82 -9.11 0.14
N ILE A 476 -3.58 -8.51 -0.79
CA ILE A 476 -3.42 -8.79 -2.22
C ILE A 476 -2.04 -8.37 -2.72
N ILE A 477 -1.59 -7.16 -2.38
CA ILE A 477 -0.26 -6.66 -2.78
C ILE A 477 0.86 -7.50 -2.15
N HIS A 478 0.70 -7.97 -0.91
CA HIS A 478 1.65 -8.85 -0.26
C HIS A 478 1.86 -10.15 -1.04
N HIS A 479 0.79 -10.87 -1.35
CA HIS A 479 0.89 -12.11 -2.12
C HIS A 479 1.39 -11.89 -3.54
N ARG A 480 1.01 -10.77 -4.18
CA ARG A 480 1.58 -10.37 -5.46
C ARG A 480 3.10 -10.17 -5.36
N ASN A 481 3.57 -9.42 -4.36
CA ASN A 481 5.01 -9.20 -4.15
C ASN A 481 5.76 -10.52 -3.94
N ILE A 482 5.22 -11.44 -3.14
CA ILE A 482 5.80 -12.79 -2.98
C ILE A 482 5.89 -13.50 -4.34
N GLY A 483 4.79 -13.56 -5.09
CA GLY A 483 4.76 -14.22 -6.40
C GLY A 483 5.73 -13.59 -7.40
N THR A 484 5.82 -12.25 -7.44
CA THR A 484 6.78 -11.54 -8.29
C THR A 484 8.23 -11.80 -7.87
N ASN A 485 8.53 -11.81 -6.57
CA ASN A 485 9.87 -12.17 -6.09
C ASN A 485 10.24 -13.61 -6.44
N GLN A 486 9.31 -14.56 -6.33
CA GLN A 486 9.54 -15.95 -6.74
C GLN A 486 9.86 -16.03 -8.24
N GLN A 487 9.08 -15.34 -9.08
CA GLN A 487 9.35 -15.28 -10.53
C GLN A 487 10.71 -14.66 -10.86
N LEU A 488 11.10 -13.59 -10.16
CA LEU A 488 12.41 -12.97 -10.32
C LEU A 488 13.53 -13.94 -9.91
N LEU A 489 13.34 -14.67 -8.81
CA LEU A 489 14.31 -15.64 -8.32
C LEU A 489 14.49 -16.77 -9.33
N ASP A 490 13.38 -17.32 -9.82
CA ASP A 490 13.38 -18.37 -10.83
C ASP A 490 14.10 -17.90 -12.10
N GLN A 491 13.82 -16.67 -12.56
CA GLN A 491 14.51 -16.09 -13.73
C GLN A 491 16.03 -15.94 -13.52
N GLN A 492 16.47 -15.52 -12.33
CA GLN A 492 17.90 -15.44 -11.98
C GLN A 492 18.55 -16.82 -12.01
N LEU A 493 17.90 -17.82 -11.43
CA LEU A 493 18.41 -19.20 -11.40
C LEU A 493 18.51 -19.80 -12.81
N HIS A 494 17.52 -19.54 -13.68
CA HIS A 494 17.53 -20.03 -15.07
C HIS A 494 18.61 -19.35 -15.92
N LYS A 495 18.85 -18.04 -15.74
CA LYS A 495 19.93 -17.31 -16.43
C LYS A 495 21.33 -17.74 -15.98
N GLY A 496 21.46 -18.36 -14.80
CA GLY A 496 22.74 -18.75 -14.20
C GLY A 496 23.32 -20.13 -14.58
N LEU A 497 22.64 -20.97 -15.40
CA LEU A 497 23.10 -22.31 -15.83
C LEU A 497 23.80 -23.14 -14.73
N LYS A 498 23.27 -23.17 -13.50
CA LYS A 498 23.72 -24.11 -12.46
C LYS A 498 22.53 -24.68 -11.68
N PHE A 499 21.92 -25.71 -12.27
CA PHE A 499 20.95 -26.61 -11.63
C PHE A 499 21.49 -27.29 -10.33
N HIS A 500 22.77 -27.14 -10.00
CA HIS A 500 23.42 -27.79 -8.85
C HIS A 500 23.53 -26.94 -7.57
N HIS A 501 22.95 -25.73 -7.51
CA HIS A 501 23.09 -24.83 -6.34
C HIS A 501 21.77 -24.24 -5.80
N MET A 502 20.64 -24.96 -5.92
CA MET A 502 19.37 -24.54 -5.27
C MET A 502 19.49 -24.33 -3.74
N HIS A 503 20.54 -24.86 -3.10
CA HIS A 503 20.73 -24.82 -1.64
C HIS A 503 21.59 -23.66 -1.11
N THR A 504 21.95 -22.68 -1.96
CA THR A 504 22.89 -21.61 -1.58
C THR A 504 22.40 -20.23 -2.01
N ILE A 505 21.15 -19.91 -1.73
CA ILE A 505 20.63 -18.53 -1.83
C ILE A 505 20.52 -17.98 -0.41
N ALA A 506 21.26 -16.91 -0.14
CA ALA A 506 21.18 -16.17 1.12
C ALA A 506 20.80 -14.72 0.82
N LEU A 507 20.27 -14.01 1.82
CA LEU A 507 20.11 -12.57 1.74
C LEU A 507 21.39 -11.90 2.27
N ASN A 508 21.91 -10.91 1.55
CA ASN A 508 22.99 -10.06 2.07
C ASN A 508 22.47 -9.07 3.13
N GLU A 509 23.35 -8.24 3.69
CA GLU A 509 23.02 -7.29 4.76
C GLU A 509 21.95 -6.24 4.37
N VAL A 510 21.77 -6.01 3.07
CA VAL A 510 20.75 -5.10 2.54
C VAL A 510 19.54 -5.85 1.99
N GLY A 511 19.41 -7.15 2.23
CA GLY A 511 18.23 -7.94 1.88
C GLY A 511 18.16 -8.42 0.43
N GLN A 512 19.26 -8.34 -0.33
CA GLN A 512 19.32 -8.85 -1.71
C GLN A 512 19.67 -10.34 -1.73
N ALA A 513 19.03 -11.10 -2.61
CA ALA A 513 19.38 -12.49 -2.86
C ALA A 513 20.77 -12.58 -3.51
N VAL A 514 21.67 -13.34 -2.89
CA VAL A 514 23.03 -13.61 -3.36
C VAL A 514 23.31 -15.11 -3.30
N LEU A 515 24.21 -15.58 -4.17
CA LEU A 515 24.71 -16.95 -4.11
C LEU A 515 25.72 -17.06 -2.95
N SER A 516 25.44 -17.89 -1.95
CA SER A 516 26.37 -18.09 -0.84
C SER A 516 27.51 -19.02 -1.25
N GLU A 517 28.76 -18.55 -1.16
CA GLU A 517 29.94 -19.40 -1.37
C GLU A 517 30.09 -20.39 -0.19
N TYR A 518 30.25 -21.69 -0.50
CA TYR A 518 30.71 -22.66 0.50
C TYR A 518 32.10 -22.25 0.97
N LYS A 519 32.23 -21.79 2.22
CA LYS A 519 33.52 -21.83 2.92
C LYS A 519 33.98 -23.29 2.95
N LYS A 520 34.94 -23.66 2.11
CA LYS A 520 35.71 -24.91 2.26
C LYS A 520 36.45 -24.81 3.58
N TYR A 521 35.88 -25.39 4.64
CA TYR A 521 36.65 -25.71 5.83
C TYR A 521 37.68 -26.77 5.44
N LEU A 522 38.93 -26.35 5.28
CA LEU A 522 40.06 -27.24 5.19
C LEU A 522 40.19 -27.91 6.56
N PHE A 523 39.67 -29.13 6.72
CA PHE A 523 40.01 -29.97 7.86
C PHE A 523 41.49 -30.36 7.73
N ILE A 524 42.37 -29.60 8.37
CA ILE A 524 43.73 -30.06 8.66
C ILE A 524 43.58 -31.06 9.81
N ILE A 525 43.52 -32.35 9.47
CA ILE A 525 43.67 -33.42 10.45
C ILE A 525 45.15 -33.45 10.83
N HIS A 526 45.49 -32.86 11.99
CA HIS A 526 46.76 -33.13 12.65
C HIS A 526 46.68 -34.52 13.28
N TRP A 527 47.33 -35.50 12.67
CA TRP A 527 47.71 -36.72 13.36
C TRP A 527 48.88 -36.38 14.30
N MET A 528 48.63 -36.37 15.60
CA MET A 528 49.68 -36.48 16.62
C MET A 528 49.61 -37.88 17.22
N LYS A 529 50.80 -38.48 17.35
CA LYS A 529 51.10 -39.82 17.87
C LYS A 529 50.58 -40.04 19.28
#